data_AF-A0A543EQD1-F1
#
_entry.id   AF-A0A543EQD1-F1
#
_cell.length_a   1.000
_cell.length_b   1.000
_cell.length_c   1.000
_cell.angle_alpha   90.00
_cell.angle_beta   90.00
_cell.angle_gamma   90.00
#
_symmetry.space_group_name_H-M   'P 1'
#
loop_
_entity.id
_entity.type
_entity.pdbx_description
1 polymer ?
#
loop_
_entity_poly.entity_id
_entity_poly.type
_entity_poly.pdbx_seq_one_letter_code
_entity_poly.pdbx_strand_id
1 'polypeptide(L)'
;MIIATEAQGYVDDAVDGIAEDGVYVSSEVPGAAGLHDQLVAQIGDESIGVAVFSDNAAFEASGPDIVSQLAAAHPDCQTIIVAVGDDLSAGSRVLDQGEAMRIANQAETAAGDVDAALTETIQGVIAASPAPSAEASDAGPFIGIALGVVALVAAGGVVFGIARARRRRGRAAPGKHPLPEPVRTHVHTLQGLTADYARAGAAGVPQAAGVAEQIDVIARNTAELFERLDRKGEEGQRATAAVEYGETLRKLTGALDRDYLLDILTHPDLWDDPADRVQEVRAAVSSFSTELVENIKQVNARRGLHFQVSLDGLMGRRKELQEWDRAFERADGDAGPAPLGD
;
A
#
# COMPACT_ATOMS: atom_id res chain seq x y z
N MET A 1 -11.43 43.11 -16.31
CA MET A 1 -10.82 42.57 -15.08
C MET A 1 -11.22 41.12 -15.02
N ILE A 2 -10.40 40.25 -15.58
CA ILE A 2 -10.64 38.80 -15.58
C ILE A 2 -9.94 38.32 -14.31
N ILE A 3 -10.73 37.86 -13.34
CA ILE A 3 -10.19 37.14 -12.18
C ILE A 3 -9.73 35.81 -12.74
N ALA A 4 -8.42 35.61 -12.80
CA ALA A 4 -7.85 34.28 -12.96
C ALA A 4 -8.17 33.54 -11.66
N THR A 5 -9.17 32.67 -11.68
CA THR A 5 -9.23 31.56 -10.74
C THR A 5 -7.96 30.76 -11.01
N GLU A 6 -6.96 30.89 -10.12
CA GLU A 6 -5.89 29.90 -10.03
C GLU A 6 -6.58 28.55 -9.96
N ALA A 7 -6.20 27.61 -10.82
CA ALA A 7 -6.71 26.25 -10.73
C ALA A 7 -6.21 25.70 -9.40
N GLN A 8 -7.01 25.80 -8.35
CA GLN A 8 -6.73 25.24 -7.04
C GLN A 8 -6.60 23.72 -7.22
N GLY A 9 -5.53 23.16 -6.65
CA GLY A 9 -5.27 21.73 -6.72
C GLY A 9 -6.29 20.96 -5.87
N TYR A 10 -6.43 19.66 -6.12
CA TYR A 10 -7.31 18.78 -5.33
C TYR A 10 -6.99 18.89 -3.83
N VAL A 11 -5.70 19.01 -3.48
CA VAL A 11 -5.29 19.10 -2.07
C VAL A 11 -5.73 20.43 -1.45
N ASP A 12 -5.65 21.54 -2.18
CA ASP A 12 -6.09 22.85 -1.68
C ASP A 12 -7.59 22.86 -1.40
N ASP A 13 -8.40 22.30 -2.31
CA ASP A 13 -9.85 22.17 -2.12
C ASP A 13 -10.20 21.32 -0.89
N ALA A 14 -9.43 20.25 -0.64
CA ALA A 14 -9.62 19.41 0.53
C ALA A 14 -9.17 20.06 1.83
N VAL A 15 -8.13 20.90 1.80
CA VAL A 15 -7.76 21.73 2.95
C VAL A 15 -8.91 22.67 3.31
N ASP A 16 -9.49 23.34 2.33
CA ASP A 16 -10.61 24.25 2.58
C ASP A 16 -11.85 23.48 3.07
N GLY A 17 -12.17 22.34 2.45
CA GLY A 17 -13.33 21.52 2.83
C GLY A 17 -13.25 20.92 4.24
N ILE A 18 -12.09 20.36 4.63
CA ILE A 18 -11.91 19.79 5.97
C ILE A 18 -12.04 20.87 7.06
N ALA A 19 -11.68 22.12 6.77
CA ALA A 19 -11.83 23.21 7.74
C ALA A 19 -13.29 23.51 8.14
N GLU A 20 -14.27 23.17 7.28
CA GLU A 20 -15.67 23.49 7.53
C GLU A 20 -16.32 22.50 8.51
N ASP A 21 -16.19 21.20 8.25
CA ASP A 21 -16.86 20.14 9.02
C ASP A 21 -16.05 18.84 9.16
N GLY A 22 -14.76 18.87 8.84
CA GLY A 22 -13.87 17.70 8.94
C GLY A 22 -13.96 16.74 7.76
N VAL A 23 -14.83 16.98 6.77
CA VAL A 23 -15.00 16.08 5.62
C VAL A 23 -14.94 16.84 4.30
N TYR A 24 -14.10 16.38 3.38
CA TYR A 24 -14.13 16.77 1.98
C TYR A 24 -14.42 15.56 1.10
N VAL A 25 -15.37 15.70 0.17
CA VAL A 25 -15.60 14.72 -0.89
C VAL A 25 -15.59 15.46 -2.22
N SER A 26 -14.64 15.13 -3.10
CA SER A 26 -14.53 15.74 -4.41
C SER A 26 -15.83 15.57 -5.20
N SER A 27 -16.25 16.63 -5.90
CA SER A 27 -17.45 16.60 -6.75
C SER A 27 -17.37 15.58 -7.90
N GLU A 28 -16.16 15.08 -8.20
CA GLU A 28 -15.92 14.02 -9.18
C GLU A 28 -16.26 12.61 -8.67
N VAL A 29 -16.41 12.44 -7.36
CA VAL A 29 -16.79 11.16 -6.75
C VAL A 29 -18.29 10.92 -6.98
N PRO A 30 -18.70 9.78 -7.55
CA PRO A 30 -20.11 9.45 -7.71
C PRO A 30 -20.85 9.48 -6.36
N GLY A 31 -21.91 10.27 -6.27
CA GLY A 31 -22.68 10.39 -5.03
C GLY A 31 -22.02 11.25 -3.94
N ALA A 32 -21.04 12.10 -4.29
CA ALA A 32 -20.24 12.92 -3.37
C ALA A 32 -21.02 13.54 -2.20
N ALA A 33 -22.16 14.19 -2.46
CA ALA A 33 -22.96 14.83 -1.41
C ALA A 33 -23.53 13.81 -0.39
N GLY A 34 -24.00 12.66 -0.86
CA GLY A 34 -24.53 11.62 0.03
C GLY A 34 -23.43 10.93 0.85
N LEU A 35 -22.26 10.73 0.24
CA LEU A 35 -21.09 10.20 0.94
C LEU A 35 -20.58 11.19 1.99
N HIS A 36 -20.52 12.49 1.68
CA HIS A 36 -20.15 13.54 2.61
C HIS A 36 -21.07 13.55 3.85
N ASP A 37 -22.39 13.61 3.65
CA ASP A 37 -23.37 13.57 4.75
C ASP A 37 -23.21 12.32 5.62
N GLN A 38 -22.93 11.16 5.00
CA GLN A 38 -22.70 9.90 5.71
C GLN A 38 -21.43 9.94 6.56
N LEU A 39 -20.32 10.45 6.01
CA LEU A 39 -19.04 10.52 6.70
C LEU A 39 -19.11 11.50 7.89
N VAL A 40 -19.73 12.66 7.71
CA VAL A 40 -19.96 13.63 8.80
C VAL A 40 -20.74 12.98 9.94
N ALA A 41 -21.82 12.25 9.61
CA ALA A 41 -22.63 11.55 10.62
C ALA A 41 -21.86 10.43 11.35
N GLN A 42 -20.90 9.78 10.67
CA GLN A 42 -20.09 8.72 11.27
C GLN A 42 -18.97 9.24 12.17
N ILE A 43 -18.32 10.34 11.79
CA ILE A 43 -17.23 10.96 12.56
C ILE A 43 -17.79 11.58 13.85
N GLY A 44 -18.93 12.28 13.75
CA GLY A 44 -19.53 12.95 14.90
C GLY A 44 -18.61 14.03 15.48
N ASP A 45 -18.33 13.96 16.78
CA ASP A 45 -17.49 14.94 17.50
C ASP A 45 -15.99 14.54 17.54
N GLU A 46 -15.60 13.47 16.84
CA GLU A 46 -14.23 12.97 16.83
C GLU A 46 -13.29 13.89 16.05
N SER A 47 -12.03 14.01 16.49
CA SER A 47 -11.02 14.83 15.80
C SER A 47 -10.43 14.10 14.59
N ILE A 48 -11.25 13.77 13.61
CA ILE A 48 -10.88 13.04 12.39
C ILE A 48 -11.18 13.92 11.16
N GLY A 49 -10.17 14.13 10.32
CA GLY A 49 -10.34 14.73 9.00
C GLY A 49 -10.42 13.65 7.93
N VAL A 50 -11.38 13.73 7.02
CA VAL A 50 -11.55 12.77 5.91
C VAL A 50 -11.57 13.51 4.58
N ALA A 51 -10.74 13.07 3.63
CA ALA A 51 -10.80 13.55 2.25
C ALA A 51 -10.99 12.38 1.28
N VAL A 52 -11.98 12.50 0.39
CA VAL A 52 -12.28 11.49 -0.63
C VAL A 52 -12.14 12.13 -2.01
N PHE A 53 -11.30 11.53 -2.84
CA PHE A 53 -10.99 12.00 -4.18
C PHE A 53 -11.32 10.95 -5.23
N SER A 54 -11.54 11.42 -6.46
CA SER A 54 -11.47 10.55 -7.64
C SER A 54 -10.04 10.06 -7.86
N ASP A 55 -9.87 9.09 -8.76
CA ASP A 55 -8.56 8.62 -9.21
C ASP A 55 -7.65 9.75 -9.74
N ASN A 56 -8.24 10.89 -10.15
CA ASN A 56 -7.50 12.00 -10.72
C ASN A 56 -6.58 12.70 -9.71
N ALA A 57 -6.93 12.69 -8.42
CA ALA A 57 -6.06 13.29 -7.40
C ALA A 57 -4.72 12.55 -7.27
N ALA A 58 -4.65 11.28 -7.69
CA ALA A 58 -3.40 10.51 -7.73
C ALA A 58 -2.37 11.09 -8.73
N PHE A 59 -2.79 11.95 -9.67
CA PHE A 59 -1.89 12.66 -10.56
C PHE A 59 -1.19 13.86 -9.88
N GLU A 60 -1.76 14.38 -8.79
CA GLU A 60 -1.23 15.52 -8.06
C GLU A 60 -0.32 15.08 -6.91
N ALA A 61 -0.76 14.09 -6.13
CA ALA A 61 -0.01 13.58 -4.99
C ALA A 61 -0.45 12.16 -4.62
N SER A 62 0.44 11.40 -3.96
CA SER A 62 0.09 10.09 -3.43
C SER A 62 -0.81 10.21 -2.19
N GLY A 63 -1.65 9.21 -1.90
CA GLY A 63 -2.50 9.19 -0.70
C GLY A 63 -1.74 9.55 0.60
N PRO A 64 -0.56 8.96 0.88
CA PRO A 64 0.27 9.34 2.03
C PRO A 64 0.81 10.78 2.01
N ASP A 65 1.12 11.33 0.82
CA ASP A 65 1.53 12.73 0.70
C ASP A 65 0.37 13.68 0.95
N ILE A 66 -0.83 13.34 0.46
CA ILE A 66 -2.06 14.09 0.75
C ILE A 66 -2.37 14.03 2.24
N VAL A 67 -2.27 12.86 2.89
CA VAL A 67 -2.39 12.73 4.36
C VAL A 67 -1.41 13.66 5.07
N SER A 68 -0.16 13.72 4.61
CA SER A 68 0.88 14.56 5.22
C SER A 68 0.59 16.06 5.05
N GLN A 69 0.12 16.47 3.88
CA GLN A 69 -0.25 17.85 3.58
C GLN A 69 -1.49 18.30 4.37
N LEU A 70 -2.54 17.48 4.37
CA LEU A 70 -3.77 17.75 5.13
C LEU A 70 -3.48 17.75 6.64
N ALA A 71 -2.66 16.83 7.14
CA ALA A 71 -2.24 16.87 8.54
C ALA A 71 -1.49 18.17 8.86
N ALA A 72 -0.61 18.64 7.98
CA ALA A 72 0.11 19.91 8.19
C ALA A 72 -0.83 21.12 8.19
N ALA A 73 -1.86 21.13 7.35
CA ALA A 73 -2.87 22.18 7.27
C ALA A 73 -3.88 22.15 8.43
N HIS A 74 -4.22 20.97 8.93
CA HIS A 74 -5.19 20.74 10.01
C HIS A 74 -4.49 20.12 11.25
N PRO A 75 -3.79 20.94 12.05
CA PRO A 75 -3.15 20.48 13.29
C PRO A 75 -4.15 20.05 14.38
N ASP A 76 -5.40 20.45 14.25
CA ASP A 76 -6.54 20.15 15.12
C ASP A 76 -7.12 18.75 14.89
N CYS A 77 -7.03 18.20 13.68
CA CYS A 77 -7.35 16.80 13.44
C CYS A 77 -6.28 15.89 14.06
N GLN A 78 -6.70 14.93 14.89
CA GLN A 78 -5.81 13.93 15.47
C GLN A 78 -5.48 12.81 14.48
N THR A 79 -6.44 12.50 13.61
CA THR A 79 -6.29 11.50 12.54
C THR A 79 -6.78 12.08 11.22
N ILE A 80 -6.07 11.79 10.13
CA ILE A 80 -6.45 12.11 8.76
C ILE A 80 -6.61 10.80 8.00
N ILE A 81 -7.72 10.65 7.29
CA ILE A 81 -8.03 9.53 6.39
C ILE A 81 -8.23 10.10 4.99
N VAL A 82 -7.59 9.51 4.00
CA VAL A 82 -7.66 9.90 2.60
C VAL A 82 -8.04 8.68 1.78
N ALA A 83 -9.05 8.82 0.93
CA ALA A 83 -9.36 7.87 -0.13
C ALA A 83 -9.07 8.52 -1.50
N VAL A 84 -8.32 7.83 -2.36
CA VAL A 84 -8.09 8.25 -3.74
C VAL A 84 -8.51 7.10 -4.63
N GLY A 85 -9.68 7.23 -5.27
CA GLY A 85 -10.31 6.08 -5.92
C GLY A 85 -10.66 5.00 -4.91
N ASP A 86 -10.13 3.79 -5.12
CA ASP A 86 -10.31 2.65 -4.23
C ASP A 86 -9.20 2.52 -3.16
N ASP A 87 -8.13 3.32 -3.26
CA ASP A 87 -6.97 3.23 -2.36
C ASP A 87 -7.19 4.06 -1.09
N LEU A 88 -6.96 3.47 0.09
CA LEU A 88 -7.05 4.17 1.37
C LEU A 88 -5.66 4.50 1.94
N SER A 89 -5.57 5.64 2.62
CA SER A 89 -4.38 6.08 3.34
C SER A 89 -4.80 6.78 4.63
N ALA A 90 -4.13 6.49 5.73
CA ALA A 90 -4.44 7.14 7.00
C ALA A 90 -3.22 7.40 7.86
N GLY A 91 -3.24 8.55 8.55
CA GLY A 91 -2.20 8.97 9.49
C GLY A 91 -2.81 9.49 10.77
N SER A 92 -2.22 9.15 11.92
CA SER A 92 -2.69 9.62 13.22
C SER A 92 -1.54 10.09 14.10
N ARG A 93 -1.81 11.11 14.92
CA ARG A 93 -0.91 11.66 15.93
C ARG A 93 -1.11 11.02 17.31
N VAL A 94 -2.26 10.36 17.52
CA VAL A 94 -2.67 9.83 18.83
C VAL A 94 -2.65 8.30 18.88
N LEU A 95 -2.67 7.64 17.73
CA LEU A 95 -2.44 6.20 17.62
C LEU A 95 -0.94 5.90 17.49
N ASP A 96 -0.57 4.65 17.77
CA ASP A 96 0.78 4.16 17.53
C ASP A 96 1.19 4.36 16.06
N GLN A 97 2.49 4.54 15.82
CA GLN A 97 3.01 4.82 14.49
C GLN A 97 2.60 3.72 13.50
N GLY A 98 1.90 4.12 12.43
CA GLY A 98 1.42 3.21 11.38
C GLY A 98 0.11 2.49 11.70
N GLU A 99 -0.45 2.66 12.89
CA GLU A 99 -1.68 1.96 13.29
C GLU A 99 -2.91 2.43 12.48
N ALA A 100 -3.04 3.74 12.23
CA ALA A 100 -4.11 4.27 11.38
C ALA A 100 -4.04 3.69 9.96
N MET A 101 -2.85 3.62 9.38
CA MET A 101 -2.63 3.02 8.06
C MET A 101 -2.92 1.52 8.06
N ARG A 102 -2.58 0.81 9.14
CA ARG A 102 -2.90 -0.62 9.30
C ARG A 102 -4.41 -0.85 9.33
N ILE A 103 -5.16 0.00 10.03
CA ILE A 103 -6.63 -0.05 10.10
C ILE A 103 -7.22 0.19 8.70
N ALA A 104 -6.74 1.22 7.99
CA ALA A 104 -7.17 1.53 6.63
C ALA A 104 -6.95 0.36 5.65
N ASN A 105 -5.75 -0.20 5.62
CA ASN A 105 -5.43 -1.36 4.76
C ASN A 105 -6.26 -2.60 5.09
N GLN A 106 -6.57 -2.82 6.37
CA GLN A 106 -7.40 -3.94 6.80
C GLN A 106 -8.85 -3.76 6.33
N ALA A 107 -9.40 -2.55 6.46
CA ALA A 107 -10.73 -2.21 5.98
C ALA A 107 -10.83 -2.32 4.46
N GLU A 108 -9.85 -1.79 3.71
CA GLU A 108 -9.78 -1.90 2.25
C GLU A 108 -9.78 -3.37 1.79
N THR A 109 -9.05 -4.24 2.50
CA THR A 109 -8.98 -5.68 2.16
C THR A 109 -10.27 -6.43 2.50
N ALA A 110 -10.98 -6.01 3.55
CA ALA A 110 -12.17 -6.68 4.06
C ALA A 110 -13.46 -6.21 3.36
N ALA A 111 -13.49 -4.95 2.95
CA ALA A 111 -14.62 -4.32 2.30
C ALA A 111 -14.77 -4.72 0.83
N GLY A 112 -15.99 -4.62 0.31
CA GLY A 112 -16.28 -4.84 -1.11
C GLY A 112 -16.20 -3.58 -1.96
N ASP A 113 -16.18 -2.40 -1.33
CA ASP A 113 -16.16 -1.07 -1.95
C ASP A 113 -15.55 -0.02 -1.00
N VAL A 114 -15.21 1.15 -1.56
CA VAL A 114 -14.55 2.25 -0.83
C VAL A 114 -15.44 2.84 0.27
N ASP A 115 -16.76 2.87 0.10
CA ASP A 115 -17.69 3.42 1.10
C ASP A 115 -17.69 2.57 2.38
N ALA A 116 -17.74 1.24 2.21
CA ALA A 116 -17.62 0.29 3.32
C ALA A 116 -16.23 0.34 3.94
N ALA A 117 -15.17 0.48 3.13
CA ALA A 117 -13.80 0.57 3.62
C ALA A 117 -13.56 1.85 4.44
N LEU A 118 -14.06 3.01 3.98
CA LEU A 118 -14.03 4.27 4.72
C LEU A 118 -14.78 4.16 6.05
N THR A 119 -15.97 3.58 6.02
CA THR A 119 -16.80 3.36 7.21
C THR A 119 -16.07 2.50 8.24
N GLU A 120 -15.51 1.36 7.81
CA GLU A 120 -14.78 0.45 8.69
C GLU A 120 -13.47 1.09 9.19
N THR A 121 -12.80 1.90 8.37
CA THR A 121 -11.59 2.64 8.78
C THR A 121 -11.89 3.65 9.88
N ILE A 122 -12.94 4.46 9.71
CA ILE A 122 -13.37 5.46 10.71
C ILE A 122 -13.69 4.77 12.03
N GLN A 123 -14.51 3.72 11.98
CA GLN A 123 -14.88 2.95 13.18
C GLN A 123 -13.68 2.30 13.86
N GLY A 124 -12.75 1.75 13.07
CA GLY A 124 -11.52 1.17 13.58
C GLY A 124 -10.62 2.19 14.27
N VAL A 125 -10.48 3.39 13.69
CA VAL A 125 -9.74 4.51 14.28
C VAL A 125 -10.39 4.96 15.58
N ILE A 126 -11.71 5.18 15.60
CA ILE A 126 -12.44 5.59 16.82
C ILE A 126 -12.26 4.54 17.93
N ALA A 127 -12.35 3.26 17.58
CA ALA A 127 -12.17 2.17 18.55
C ALA A 127 -10.72 2.07 19.09
N ALA A 128 -9.73 2.46 18.29
CA ALA A 128 -8.31 2.48 18.67
C ALA A 128 -7.91 3.77 19.40
N SER A 129 -8.66 4.85 19.23
CA SER A 129 -8.36 6.15 19.84
C SER A 129 -8.43 6.07 21.38
N PRO A 130 -7.44 6.65 22.08
CA PRO A 130 -7.47 6.69 23.53
C PRO A 130 -8.68 7.52 24.00
N ALA A 131 -9.53 6.93 24.84
CA ALA A 131 -10.67 7.65 25.41
C ALA A 131 -10.20 8.94 26.10
N PRO A 132 -10.92 10.06 25.96
CA PRO A 132 -10.59 11.27 26.69
C PRO A 132 -10.56 10.93 28.18
N SER A 133 -9.47 11.31 28.84
CA SER A 133 -9.32 11.12 30.28
C SER A 133 -10.45 11.89 30.95
N ALA A 134 -11.48 11.17 31.39
CA ALA A 134 -12.53 11.76 32.20
C ALA A 134 -11.88 12.31 33.47
N GLU A 135 -11.79 13.64 33.57
CA GLU A 135 -11.48 14.30 34.82
C GLU A 135 -12.41 13.72 35.88
N ALA A 136 -11.80 13.25 36.97
CA ALA A 136 -12.47 12.65 38.10
C ALA A 136 -13.48 13.64 38.70
N SER A 137 -14.72 13.57 38.23
CA SER A 137 -15.85 14.22 38.87
C SER A 137 -16.30 13.32 40.02
N ASP A 138 -15.89 13.74 41.21
CA ASP A 138 -16.29 13.21 42.51
C ASP A 138 -17.82 13.31 42.68
N ALA A 139 -18.56 12.25 42.34
CA ALA A 139 -19.99 12.14 42.67
C ALA A 139 -20.54 10.70 42.55
N GLY A 140 -20.40 9.91 43.61
CA GLY A 140 -21.41 8.93 44.09
C GLY A 140 -21.76 7.70 43.22
N PRO A 141 -22.33 6.63 43.83
CA PRO A 141 -22.32 5.30 43.24
C PRO A 141 -23.59 5.01 42.44
N PHE A 142 -23.47 4.87 41.12
CA PHE A 142 -24.47 4.18 40.27
C PHE A 142 -23.81 3.43 39.09
N ILE A 143 -24.56 2.46 38.58
CA ILE A 143 -24.15 1.19 37.96
C ILE A 143 -24.11 1.24 36.43
N GLY A 144 -23.20 0.44 35.82
CA GLY A 144 -23.31 -0.14 34.46
C GLY A 144 -22.69 0.72 33.36
N ILE A 145 -21.90 0.21 32.40
CA ILE A 145 -21.90 -1.11 31.74
C ILE A 145 -20.46 -1.45 31.34
N ALA A 146 -20.03 -2.68 31.63
CA ALA A 146 -18.81 -3.26 31.07
C ALA A 146 -19.18 -4.09 29.83
N LEU A 147 -18.58 -3.75 28.69
CA LEU A 147 -18.55 -4.51 27.44
C LEU A 147 -17.18 -4.19 26.83
N GLY A 148 -16.25 -5.12 26.59
CA GLY A 148 -16.34 -6.56 26.52
C GLY A 148 -15.43 -7.00 25.38
N VAL A 149 -14.11 -6.87 25.56
CA VAL A 149 -13.09 -7.30 24.59
C VAL A 149 -13.17 -8.82 24.43
N VAL A 150 -13.55 -9.30 23.25
CA VAL A 150 -13.44 -10.71 22.89
C VAL A 150 -12.24 -10.90 21.98
N ALA A 151 -11.15 -11.37 22.59
CA ALA A 151 -10.09 -12.09 21.89
C ALA A 151 -10.60 -13.50 21.56
N LEU A 152 -10.56 -13.90 20.29
CA LEU A 152 -10.76 -15.28 19.86
C LEU A 152 -9.47 -15.82 19.23
N VAL A 153 -8.68 -16.50 20.06
CA VAL A 153 -7.68 -17.51 19.66
C VAL A 153 -7.98 -18.76 20.47
N ALA A 154 -8.40 -19.85 19.81
CA ALA A 154 -8.22 -21.22 20.32
C ALA A 154 -8.46 -22.28 19.22
N ALA A 155 -7.68 -23.36 19.30
CA ALA A 155 -7.38 -24.36 18.28
C ALA A 155 -8.15 -25.71 18.41
N GLY A 156 -7.97 -26.58 17.40
CA GLY A 156 -8.16 -28.06 17.44
C GLY A 156 -9.05 -28.58 16.30
N GLY A 157 -8.80 -29.62 15.49
CA GLY A 157 -7.93 -30.81 15.44
C GLY A 157 -8.80 -32.01 14.98
N VAL A 158 -8.54 -32.78 13.90
CA VAL A 158 -7.95 -34.16 13.90
C VAL A 158 -8.17 -34.88 12.52
N VAL A 159 -7.06 -35.30 11.90
CA VAL A 159 -6.64 -36.60 11.25
C VAL A 159 -7.50 -37.39 10.21
N PHE A 160 -6.95 -37.57 8.98
CA PHE A 160 -6.64 -38.82 8.19
C PHE A 160 -6.50 -38.44 6.68
N GLY A 161 -5.57 -38.89 5.82
CA GLY A 161 -4.45 -39.81 5.90
C GLY A 161 -3.81 -40.06 4.49
N ILE A 162 -2.55 -40.53 4.50
CA ILE A 162 -1.86 -41.40 3.50
C ILE A 162 -1.31 -40.73 2.22
N ALA A 163 -0.05 -40.28 2.24
CA ALA A 163 1.19 -40.92 1.68
C ALA A 163 1.55 -40.31 0.31
N ARG A 164 2.77 -40.03 -0.14
CA ARG A 164 4.12 -40.65 -0.12
C ARG A 164 4.93 -39.67 -1.02
N ALA A 165 6.14 -39.17 -0.80
CA ALA A 165 7.36 -39.76 -0.29
C ALA A 165 8.45 -38.68 -0.17
N ARG A 166 9.31 -38.85 0.85
CA ARG A 166 10.77 -38.67 0.81
C ARG A 166 11.30 -37.54 -0.08
N ARG A 167 11.71 -36.44 0.57
CA ARG A 167 13.13 -36.04 0.59
C ARG A 167 13.43 -35.26 1.87
N ARG A 168 14.22 -35.89 2.73
CA ARG A 168 14.74 -35.34 3.99
C ARG A 168 15.82 -34.31 3.70
N ARG A 169 15.76 -33.15 4.36
CA ARG A 169 16.83 -32.32 4.98
C ARG A 169 16.28 -30.89 5.10
N GLY A 170 16.08 -30.26 6.25
CA GLY A 170 16.47 -30.56 7.62
C GLY A 170 15.40 -30.16 8.62
N ARG A 171 15.52 -30.75 9.80
CA ARG A 171 14.71 -30.48 10.99
C ARG A 171 15.01 -29.03 11.40
N ALA A 172 14.04 -28.14 11.24
CA ALA A 172 14.15 -26.77 11.72
C ALA A 172 14.32 -26.80 13.24
N ALA A 173 15.33 -26.09 13.74
CA ALA A 173 15.47 -25.80 15.16
C ALA A 173 14.19 -25.11 15.67
N PRO A 174 13.78 -25.32 16.92
CA PRO A 174 12.69 -24.56 17.51
C PRO A 174 13.12 -23.09 17.56
N GLY A 175 12.35 -22.19 16.94
CA GLY A 175 12.59 -20.73 16.99
C GLY A 175 13.06 -20.06 15.70
N LYS A 176 12.83 -20.63 14.50
CA LYS A 176 12.90 -19.86 13.25
C LYS A 176 11.49 -19.65 12.71
N HIS A 177 10.95 -18.45 12.85
CA HIS A 177 9.67 -18.13 12.23
C HIS A 177 9.89 -18.01 10.71
N PRO A 178 9.13 -18.73 9.87
CA PRO A 178 9.23 -18.61 8.42
C PRO A 178 8.88 -17.19 7.98
N LEU A 179 9.39 -16.77 6.81
CA LEU A 179 9.04 -15.46 6.23
C LEU A 179 7.52 -15.24 6.26
N PRO A 180 7.03 -14.03 6.60
CA PRO A 180 5.61 -13.69 6.48
C PRO A 180 5.08 -14.02 5.07
N GLU A 181 3.82 -14.43 4.96
CA GLU A 181 3.26 -14.96 3.71
C GLU A 181 3.41 -14.00 2.50
N PRO A 182 3.12 -12.69 2.63
CA PRO A 182 3.27 -11.75 1.51
C PRO A 182 4.72 -11.68 1.02
N VAL A 183 5.66 -11.51 1.95
CA VAL A 183 7.10 -11.43 1.67
C VAL A 183 7.61 -12.73 1.07
N ARG A 184 7.18 -13.89 1.60
CA ARG A 184 7.60 -15.20 1.12
C ARG A 184 7.19 -15.42 -0.34
N THR A 185 5.96 -15.05 -0.68
CA THR A 185 5.43 -15.15 -2.05
C THR A 185 6.30 -14.35 -3.01
N HIS A 186 6.55 -13.07 -2.71
CA HIS A 186 7.34 -12.23 -3.61
C HIS A 186 8.82 -12.64 -3.67
N VAL A 187 9.43 -13.11 -2.57
CA VAL A 187 10.80 -13.66 -2.60
C VAL A 187 10.88 -14.89 -3.52
N HIS A 188 9.86 -15.77 -3.49
CA HIS A 188 9.79 -16.91 -4.41
C HIS A 188 9.61 -16.46 -5.87
N THR A 189 8.77 -15.44 -6.12
CA THR A 189 8.62 -14.85 -7.45
C THR A 189 9.93 -14.27 -7.97
N LEU A 190 10.66 -13.49 -7.14
CA LEU A 190 11.98 -12.96 -7.50
C LEU A 190 12.97 -14.09 -7.85
N GLN A 191 12.99 -15.19 -7.09
CA GLN A 191 13.83 -16.35 -7.42
C GLN A 191 13.46 -16.99 -8.76
N GLY A 192 12.17 -17.03 -9.10
CA GLY A 192 11.70 -17.45 -10.42
C GLY A 192 12.21 -16.53 -11.52
N LEU A 193 12.06 -15.22 -11.33
CA LEU A 193 12.52 -14.20 -12.27
C LEU A 193 14.04 -14.25 -12.46
N THR A 194 14.84 -14.45 -11.41
CA THR A 194 16.30 -14.65 -11.53
C THR A 194 16.62 -15.74 -12.55
N ALA A 195 15.92 -16.87 -12.53
CA ALA A 195 16.16 -17.97 -13.46
C ALA A 195 15.77 -17.60 -14.90
N ASP A 196 14.70 -16.82 -15.09
CA ASP A 196 14.26 -16.39 -16.41
C ASP A 196 15.19 -15.34 -17.02
N TYR A 197 15.58 -14.33 -16.26
CA TYR A 197 16.57 -13.33 -16.69
C TYR A 197 17.94 -13.95 -16.96
N ALA A 198 18.38 -14.93 -16.15
CA ALA A 198 19.62 -15.64 -16.40
C ALA A 198 19.55 -16.45 -17.72
N ARG A 199 18.40 -17.07 -18.02
CA ARG A 199 18.17 -17.78 -19.29
C ARG A 199 18.19 -16.82 -20.47
N ALA A 200 17.53 -15.67 -20.36
CA ALA A 200 17.54 -14.63 -21.40
C ALA A 200 18.95 -14.08 -21.64
N GLY A 201 19.71 -13.83 -20.57
CA GLY A 201 21.11 -13.41 -20.66
C GLY A 201 21.99 -14.46 -21.37
N ALA A 202 21.79 -15.75 -21.07
CA ALA A 202 22.48 -16.84 -21.75
C ALA A 202 22.08 -16.96 -23.24
N ALA A 203 20.88 -16.52 -23.60
CA ALA A 203 20.41 -16.43 -24.98
C ALA A 203 20.90 -15.16 -25.72
N GLY A 204 21.67 -14.29 -25.05
CA GLY A 204 22.23 -13.08 -25.65
C GLY A 204 21.37 -11.82 -25.50
N VAL A 205 20.29 -11.86 -24.70
CA VAL A 205 19.48 -10.67 -24.40
C VAL A 205 20.33 -9.68 -23.58
N PRO A 206 20.55 -8.45 -24.08
CA PRO A 206 21.37 -7.46 -23.39
C PRO A 206 20.81 -7.16 -21.98
N GLN A 207 21.71 -6.89 -21.03
CA GLN A 207 21.39 -6.48 -19.65
C GLN A 207 20.67 -7.52 -18.77
N ALA A 208 20.06 -8.56 -19.34
CA ALA A 208 19.28 -9.55 -18.60
C ALA A 208 20.09 -10.30 -17.54
N ALA A 209 21.34 -10.68 -17.83
CA ALA A 209 22.22 -11.33 -16.84
C ALA A 209 22.50 -10.42 -15.62
N GLY A 210 22.73 -9.13 -15.86
CA GLY A 210 22.96 -8.17 -14.77
C GLY A 210 21.70 -7.91 -13.94
N VAL A 211 20.52 -7.93 -14.56
CA VAL A 211 19.23 -7.87 -13.84
C VAL A 211 19.05 -9.12 -12.98
N ALA A 212 19.35 -10.32 -13.50
CA ALA A 212 19.27 -11.57 -12.73
C ALA A 212 20.09 -11.52 -11.43
N GLU A 213 21.31 -10.98 -11.50
CA GLU A 213 22.19 -10.78 -10.34
C GLU A 213 21.58 -9.82 -9.31
N GLN A 214 20.99 -8.71 -9.75
CA GLN A 214 20.34 -7.74 -8.87
C GLN A 214 19.11 -8.33 -8.16
N ILE A 215 18.28 -9.08 -8.89
CA ILE A 215 17.10 -9.77 -8.34
C ILE A 215 17.52 -10.78 -7.26
N ASP A 216 18.58 -11.56 -7.51
CA ASP A 216 19.10 -12.53 -6.54
C ASP A 216 19.59 -11.85 -5.25
N VAL A 217 20.32 -10.72 -5.39
CA VAL A 217 20.78 -9.94 -4.24
C VAL A 217 19.60 -9.44 -3.40
N ILE A 218 18.56 -8.92 -4.03
CA ILE A 218 17.35 -8.45 -3.33
C ILE A 218 16.68 -9.61 -2.59
N ALA A 219 16.40 -10.72 -3.28
CA ALA A 219 15.74 -11.87 -2.68
C ALA A 219 16.51 -12.41 -1.44
N ARG A 220 17.84 -12.50 -1.53
CA ARG A 220 18.69 -12.93 -0.41
C ARG A 220 18.70 -11.93 0.74
N ASN A 221 18.84 -10.64 0.44
CA ASN A 221 18.89 -9.60 1.47
C ASN A 221 17.53 -9.43 2.17
N THR A 222 16.42 -9.58 1.47
CA THR A 222 15.08 -9.59 2.09
C THR A 222 14.96 -10.75 3.07
N ALA A 223 15.36 -11.96 2.66
CA ALA A 223 15.35 -13.11 3.56
C ALA A 223 16.22 -12.88 4.81
N GLU A 224 17.42 -12.31 4.63
CA GLU A 224 18.34 -11.98 5.71
C GLU A 224 17.79 -10.90 6.66
N LEU A 225 17.13 -9.86 6.13
CA LEU A 225 16.49 -8.82 6.93
C LEU A 225 15.46 -9.42 7.90
N PHE A 226 14.55 -10.25 7.38
CA PHE A 226 13.51 -10.87 8.21
C PHE A 226 14.07 -11.91 9.18
N GLU A 227 15.13 -12.64 8.81
CA GLU A 227 15.85 -13.51 9.77
C GLU A 227 16.53 -12.71 10.89
N ARG A 228 16.95 -11.46 10.61
CA ARG A 228 17.51 -10.58 11.65
C ARG A 228 16.44 -9.96 12.52
N LEU A 229 15.33 -9.53 11.93
CA LEU A 229 14.17 -9.04 12.67
C LEU A 229 13.63 -10.09 13.63
N ASP A 230 13.60 -11.37 13.23
CA ASP A 230 13.24 -12.47 14.12
C ASP A 230 14.10 -12.57 15.38
N ARG A 231 15.41 -12.31 15.21
CA ARG A 231 16.42 -12.55 16.25
C ARG A 231 16.73 -11.33 17.09
N LYS A 232 16.58 -10.14 16.52
CA LYS A 232 17.10 -8.87 17.05
C LYS A 232 16.09 -7.72 16.99
N GLY A 233 15.01 -7.88 16.25
CA GLY A 233 13.99 -6.85 16.12
C GLY A 233 13.23 -6.64 17.42
N GLU A 234 12.68 -5.45 17.58
CA GLU A 234 11.73 -5.16 18.65
C GLU A 234 10.40 -5.87 18.37
N GLU A 235 9.58 -6.00 19.41
CA GLU A 235 8.23 -6.55 19.29
C GLU A 235 7.43 -5.72 18.28
N GLY A 236 6.75 -6.37 17.34
CA GLY A 236 6.01 -5.69 16.26
C GLY A 236 6.82 -5.29 15.02
N GLN A 237 8.12 -5.00 15.12
CA GLN A 237 8.93 -4.54 13.96
C GLN A 237 8.94 -5.52 12.78
N ARG A 238 8.92 -6.82 13.06
CA ARG A 238 8.82 -7.86 12.03
C ARG A 238 7.49 -7.80 11.28
N ALA A 239 6.39 -7.51 11.98
CA ALA A 239 5.06 -7.41 11.38
C ALA A 239 4.93 -6.14 10.54
N THR A 240 5.40 -4.99 11.06
CA THR A 240 5.46 -3.73 10.30
C THR A 240 6.29 -3.90 9.03
N ALA A 241 7.50 -4.45 9.15
CA ALA A 241 8.33 -4.73 7.99
C ALA A 241 7.63 -5.66 6.98
N ALA A 242 6.83 -6.63 7.44
CA ALA A 242 6.12 -7.55 6.55
C ALA A 242 5.11 -6.85 5.63
N VAL A 243 4.45 -5.82 6.14
CA VAL A 243 3.48 -5.01 5.38
C VAL A 243 4.23 -4.14 4.38
N GLU A 244 5.18 -3.32 4.85
CA GLU A 244 5.93 -2.38 4.02
C GLU A 244 6.72 -3.07 2.90
N TYR A 245 7.45 -4.13 3.26
CA TYR A 245 8.18 -4.92 2.26
C TYR A 245 7.25 -5.76 1.40
N GLY A 246 6.10 -6.20 1.89
CA GLY A 246 5.12 -6.92 1.08
C GLY A 246 4.69 -6.10 -0.13
N GLU A 247 4.26 -4.86 0.13
CA GLU A 247 3.79 -3.93 -0.89
C GLU A 247 4.91 -3.50 -1.85
N THR A 248 6.07 -3.15 -1.28
CA THR A 248 7.25 -2.78 -2.07
C THR A 248 7.71 -3.92 -2.99
N LEU A 249 7.77 -5.14 -2.47
CA LEU A 249 8.14 -6.31 -3.26
C LEU A 249 7.08 -6.64 -4.32
N ARG A 250 5.79 -6.42 -4.05
CA ARG A 250 4.71 -6.57 -5.05
C ARG A 250 4.97 -5.69 -6.26
N LYS A 251 5.14 -4.38 -6.04
CA LYS A 251 5.45 -3.39 -7.09
C LYS A 251 6.72 -3.76 -7.85
N LEU A 252 7.79 -4.10 -7.13
CA LEU A 252 9.05 -4.52 -7.71
C LEU A 252 8.89 -5.77 -8.58
N THR A 253 8.20 -6.80 -8.10
CA THR A 253 7.97 -8.03 -8.89
C THR A 253 7.15 -7.77 -10.15
N GLY A 254 6.15 -6.87 -10.10
CA GLY A 254 5.40 -6.48 -11.27
C GLY A 254 6.23 -5.71 -12.31
N ALA A 255 7.16 -4.87 -11.87
CA ALA A 255 8.08 -4.16 -12.77
C ALA A 255 9.18 -5.07 -13.35
N LEU A 256 9.59 -6.10 -12.62
CA LEU A 256 10.54 -7.10 -13.09
C LEU A 256 9.89 -8.25 -13.85
N ASP A 257 8.58 -8.22 -14.06
CA ASP A 257 7.88 -9.39 -14.59
C ASP A 257 8.25 -9.70 -16.05
N ARG A 258 7.95 -10.94 -16.45
CA ARG A 258 8.11 -11.45 -17.80
C ARG A 258 7.41 -10.58 -18.83
N ASP A 259 6.24 -10.07 -18.47
CA ASP A 259 5.35 -9.30 -19.35
C ASP A 259 5.66 -7.79 -19.33
N TYR A 260 6.71 -7.35 -18.61
CA TYR A 260 7.15 -5.95 -18.61
C TYR A 260 8.63 -5.80 -18.88
N LEU A 261 9.49 -5.74 -17.85
CA LEU A 261 10.91 -5.46 -18.09
C LEU A 261 11.57 -6.55 -18.94
N LEU A 262 11.24 -7.83 -18.72
CA LEU A 262 11.84 -8.89 -19.54
C LEU A 262 11.36 -8.83 -20.99
N ASP A 263 10.09 -8.48 -21.22
CA ASP A 263 9.57 -8.28 -22.57
C ASP A 263 10.22 -7.08 -23.25
N ILE A 264 10.35 -5.94 -22.56
CA ILE A 264 11.07 -4.75 -23.07
C ILE A 264 12.51 -5.10 -23.47
N LEU A 265 13.21 -5.92 -22.68
CA LEU A 265 14.58 -6.34 -23.01
C LEU A 265 14.63 -7.28 -24.22
N THR A 266 13.61 -8.11 -24.41
CA THR A 266 13.57 -9.12 -25.46
C THR A 266 13.05 -8.58 -26.79
N HIS A 267 12.08 -7.67 -26.74
CA HIS A 267 11.38 -7.08 -27.87
C HIS A 267 11.31 -5.54 -27.75
N PRO A 268 12.46 -4.84 -27.72
CA PRO A 268 12.49 -3.40 -27.46
C PRO A 268 11.74 -2.57 -28.53
N ASP A 269 11.54 -3.11 -29.73
CA ASP A 269 10.82 -2.47 -30.83
C ASP A 269 9.29 -2.42 -30.63
N LEU A 270 8.75 -3.19 -29.68
CA LEU A 270 7.32 -3.22 -29.37
C LEU A 270 6.92 -2.23 -28.27
N TRP A 271 7.87 -1.47 -27.72
CA TRP A 271 7.66 -0.58 -26.59
C TRP A 271 8.07 0.84 -26.93
N ASP A 272 7.31 1.81 -26.42
CA ASP A 272 7.70 3.22 -26.46
C ASP A 272 8.78 3.50 -25.42
N ASP A 273 9.82 4.24 -25.83
CA ASP A 273 10.96 4.63 -25.01
C ASP A 273 11.59 3.48 -24.19
N PRO A 274 11.94 2.35 -24.83
CA PRO A 274 12.36 1.13 -24.12
C PRO A 274 13.61 1.36 -23.28
N ALA A 275 14.54 2.21 -23.75
CA ALA A 275 15.77 2.55 -23.02
C ALA A 275 15.47 3.28 -21.71
N ASP A 276 14.56 4.24 -21.73
CA ASP A 276 14.20 5.03 -20.56
C ASP A 276 13.45 4.17 -19.54
N ARG A 277 12.52 3.32 -19.99
CA ARG A 277 11.80 2.38 -19.12
C ARG A 277 12.73 1.39 -18.44
N VAL A 278 13.70 0.83 -19.18
CA VAL A 278 14.73 -0.04 -18.61
C VAL A 278 15.57 0.71 -17.58
N GLN A 279 15.95 1.95 -17.87
CA GLN A 279 16.73 2.77 -16.93
C GLN A 279 15.95 3.07 -15.65
N GLU A 280 14.67 3.41 -15.75
CA GLU A 280 13.77 3.70 -14.63
C GLU A 280 13.65 2.49 -13.69
N VAL A 281 13.33 1.31 -14.22
CA VAL A 281 13.22 0.08 -13.42
C VAL A 281 14.57 -0.26 -12.77
N ARG A 282 15.68 -0.15 -13.51
CA ARG A 282 17.02 -0.43 -12.96
C ARG A 282 17.44 0.55 -11.88
N ALA A 283 17.12 1.83 -12.02
CA ALA A 283 17.38 2.84 -10.99
C ALA A 283 16.62 2.50 -9.70
N ALA A 284 15.35 2.10 -9.84
CA ALA A 284 14.51 1.76 -8.71
C ALA A 284 14.94 0.45 -8.02
N VAL A 285 15.30 -0.58 -8.79
CA VAL A 285 15.93 -1.83 -8.28
C VAL A 285 17.20 -1.52 -7.49
N SER A 286 18.06 -0.63 -8.02
CA SER A 286 19.30 -0.22 -7.35
C SER A 286 19.05 0.57 -6.07
N SER A 287 18.08 1.48 -6.09
CA SER A 287 17.68 2.27 -4.92
C SER A 287 17.18 1.34 -3.80
N PHE A 288 16.23 0.47 -4.13
CA PHE A 288 15.67 -0.49 -3.19
C PHE A 288 16.74 -1.44 -2.61
N SER A 289 17.65 -1.94 -3.45
CA SER A 289 18.75 -2.79 -2.97
C SER A 289 19.68 -2.06 -2.00
N THR A 290 19.88 -0.75 -2.18
CA THR A 290 20.72 0.06 -1.28
C THR A 290 20.01 0.26 0.06
N GLU A 291 18.74 0.63 0.02
CA GLU A 291 17.91 0.83 1.21
C GLU A 291 17.80 -0.46 2.03
N LEU A 292 17.56 -1.59 1.37
CA LEU A 292 17.49 -2.90 2.03
C LEU A 292 18.77 -3.24 2.81
N VAL A 293 19.94 -2.87 2.28
CA VAL A 293 21.23 -3.04 2.98
C VAL A 293 21.34 -2.08 4.17
N GLU A 294 20.89 -0.84 4.05
CA GLU A 294 20.86 0.10 5.17
C GLU A 294 19.90 -0.36 6.27
N ASN A 295 18.73 -0.87 5.91
CA ASN A 295 17.75 -1.43 6.86
C ASN A 295 18.34 -2.64 7.61
N ILE A 296 19.08 -3.53 6.93
CA ILE A 296 19.84 -4.61 7.58
C ILE A 296 20.88 -4.06 8.56
N LYS A 297 21.60 -2.98 8.21
CA LYS A 297 22.58 -2.34 9.09
C LYS A 297 21.90 -1.71 10.32
N GLN A 298 20.74 -1.06 10.17
CA GLN A 298 19.96 -0.49 11.27
C GLN A 298 19.52 -1.56 12.26
N VAL A 299 18.91 -2.65 11.78
CA VAL A 299 18.53 -3.81 12.63
C VAL A 299 19.74 -4.40 13.34
N ASN A 300 20.89 -4.47 12.67
CA ASN A 300 22.11 -4.95 13.29
C ASN A 300 22.65 -4.02 14.39
N ALA A 301 22.47 -2.70 14.22
CA ALA A 301 22.83 -1.68 15.20
C ALA A 301 21.82 -1.56 16.36
N ARG A 302 20.73 -2.34 16.34
CA ARG A 302 19.59 -2.23 17.29
C ARG A 302 18.99 -0.83 17.32
N ARG A 303 19.05 -0.13 16.19
CA ARG A 303 18.27 1.08 15.98
C ARG A 303 16.94 0.64 15.40
N GLY A 304 15.84 1.27 15.82
CA GLY A 304 14.54 1.06 15.17
C GLY A 304 14.69 1.24 13.65
N LEU A 305 13.99 0.41 12.88
CA LEU A 305 13.94 0.58 11.43
C LEU A 305 13.28 1.92 11.13
N HIS A 306 14.04 2.84 10.55
CA HIS A 306 13.49 4.05 9.96
C HIS A 306 13.19 3.72 8.50
N PHE A 307 11.93 3.38 8.22
CA PHE A 307 11.43 3.21 6.85
C PHE A 307 11.44 4.58 6.18
N GLN A 308 12.53 4.91 5.51
CA GLN A 308 12.72 6.20 4.88
C GLN A 308 12.29 6.10 3.42
N VAL A 309 10.99 6.39 3.20
CA VAL A 309 10.38 6.82 1.93
C VAL A 309 10.27 5.76 0.82
N SER A 310 9.00 5.58 0.44
CA SER A 310 8.42 4.81 -0.66
C SER A 310 9.16 4.96 -2.00
N LEU A 311 9.17 3.89 -2.79
CA LEU A 311 9.62 3.88 -4.18
C LEU A 311 8.70 4.74 -5.06
N ASP A 312 8.82 6.05 -4.97
CA ASP A 312 8.00 7.03 -5.69
C ASP A 312 8.47 7.29 -7.14
N GLY A 313 9.50 6.59 -7.59
CA GLY A 313 10.07 6.74 -8.93
C GLY A 313 9.80 5.58 -9.89
N LEU A 314 8.91 4.62 -9.56
CA LEU A 314 8.91 3.30 -10.22
C LEU A 314 7.82 3.09 -11.28
N MET A 315 6.76 3.90 -11.33
CA MET A 315 5.58 3.55 -12.16
C MET A 315 4.88 4.73 -12.83
N GLY A 316 5.59 5.82 -13.16
CA GLY A 316 4.98 6.98 -13.82
C GLY A 316 4.37 6.68 -15.19
N ARG A 317 4.84 5.64 -15.91
CA ARG A 317 4.42 5.35 -17.30
C ARG A 317 3.69 4.02 -17.53
N ARG A 318 3.27 3.31 -16.49
CA ARG A 318 2.45 2.07 -16.63
C ARG A 318 0.95 2.35 -16.50
N LYS A 319 0.57 3.36 -15.70
CA LYS A 319 -0.82 3.87 -15.65
C LYS A 319 -1.23 4.47 -17.00
N GLU A 320 -0.36 5.26 -17.64
CA GLU A 320 -0.64 5.79 -18.99
C GLU A 320 -0.92 4.69 -20.02
N LEU A 321 -0.15 3.60 -20.10
CA LEU A 321 -0.38 2.53 -21.09
C LEU A 321 -1.70 1.75 -20.86
N GLN A 322 -2.10 1.51 -19.60
CA GLN A 322 -3.40 0.91 -19.29
C GLN A 322 -4.58 1.87 -19.50
N GLU A 323 -4.36 3.17 -19.34
CA GLU A 323 -5.34 4.21 -19.67
C GLU A 323 -5.49 4.38 -21.19
N TRP A 324 -4.42 4.22 -21.97
CA TRP A 324 -4.43 4.19 -23.42
C TRP A 324 -5.12 2.94 -23.98
N ASP A 325 -4.91 1.74 -23.43
CA ASP A 325 -5.66 0.53 -23.82
C ASP A 325 -7.16 0.64 -23.49
N ARG A 326 -7.52 1.19 -22.32
CA ARG A 326 -8.93 1.50 -21.99
C ARG A 326 -9.53 2.59 -22.88
N ALA A 327 -8.74 3.56 -23.32
CA ALA A 327 -9.18 4.59 -24.26
C ALA A 327 -9.37 4.04 -25.68
N PHE A 328 -8.55 3.06 -26.08
CA PHE A 328 -8.66 2.38 -27.38
C PHE A 328 -9.85 1.42 -27.41
N GLU A 329 -10.10 0.63 -26.35
CA GLU A 329 -11.30 -0.22 -26.23
C GLU A 329 -12.61 0.62 -26.20
N ARG A 330 -12.57 1.83 -25.62
CA ARG A 330 -13.69 2.79 -25.68
C ARG A 330 -13.91 3.37 -27.08
N ALA A 331 -12.86 3.54 -27.88
CA ALA A 331 -12.95 4.06 -29.25
C ALA A 331 -13.40 3.00 -30.27
N ASP A 332 -13.04 1.73 -30.09
CA ASP A 332 -13.46 0.62 -30.94
C ASP A 332 -14.92 0.18 -30.69
N GLY A 333 -15.45 0.46 -29.48
CA GLY A 333 -16.84 0.19 -29.11
C GLY A 333 -17.88 1.17 -29.67
N ASP A 334 -17.47 2.35 -30.16
CA ASP A 334 -18.37 3.41 -30.66
C ASP A 334 -18.46 3.47 -32.20
N ALA A 335 -17.77 2.54 -32.90
CA ALA A 335 -17.85 2.35 -34.35
C ALA A 335 -18.65 1.08 -34.73
N GLY A 336 -19.82 0.89 -34.10
CA GLY A 336 -20.82 -0.08 -34.58
C GLY A 336 -21.55 0.42 -35.84
N PRO A 337 -21.91 -0.45 -36.80
CA PRO A 337 -22.24 -0.06 -38.16
C PRO A 337 -23.52 0.80 -38.23
N ALA A 338 -23.45 1.89 -39.00
CA ALA A 338 -24.59 2.73 -39.31
C ALA A 338 -25.75 1.88 -39.88
N PRO A 339 -27.00 2.07 -39.41
CA PRO A 339 -28.13 1.36 -39.97
C PRO A 339 -28.36 1.84 -41.41
N LEU A 340 -28.24 0.91 -42.36
CA LEU A 340 -28.81 1.05 -43.69
C LEU A 340 -30.33 1.08 -43.54
N GLY A 341 -30.90 2.28 -43.59
CA GLY A 341 -32.34 2.50 -43.68
C GLY A 341 -32.73 2.87 -45.11
N ASP A 342 -33.52 1.99 -45.73
CA ASP A 342 -34.37 2.27 -46.90
C ASP A 342 -35.44 3.34 -46.60
#